data_AF-A0A1T1BCL6-F1
#
_entry.id   AF-A0A1T1BCL6-F1
#
_cell.length_a   1.000
_cell.length_b   1.000
_cell.length_c   1.000
_cell.angle_alpha   90.00
_cell.angle_beta   90.00
_cell.angle_gamma   90.00
#
_symmetry.space_group_name_H-M   'P 1'
#
loop_
_entity.id
_entity.type
_entity.pdbx_description
1 polymer ?
#
loop_
_entity_poly.entity_id
_entity_poly.type
_entity_poly.pdbx_seq_one_letter_code
_entity_poly.pdbx_strand_id
1 'polypeptide(L)'
;MKRHLVLAALLSLTPLAAAGSGNAAPRTVAPFGAPKALPANALVRPGQTWVMTGTTAGGDRINRELKLSAQAPEWDDGWDFEADKGLFSWNPENRLIIATDVLTGMTDDTDIHMCLGMVEGTGARGVLLSGDLDTIQSYIPKLDAATGEPRNADEFVQAVRKAGVAAGTCTLTLKR
;
A
#
# COMPACT_ATOMS: atom_id res chain seq x y z
N MET A 1 -21.94 42.60 49.72
CA MET A 1 -20.89 42.92 50.71
C MET A 1 -19.54 42.45 50.16
N LYS A 2 -18.53 43.34 50.24
CA LYS A 2 -17.07 43.12 50.27
C LYS A 2 -16.34 42.45 49.08
N ARG A 3 -15.61 43.32 48.37
CA ARG A 3 -14.35 43.11 47.62
C ARG A 3 -13.31 42.36 48.47
N HIS A 4 -12.42 41.58 47.84
CA HIS A 4 -10.97 41.56 48.14
C HIS A 4 -10.14 41.04 46.94
N LEU A 5 -9.33 41.94 46.38
CA LEU A 5 -8.06 41.68 45.68
C LEU A 5 -6.98 41.27 46.70
N VAL A 6 -6.01 40.41 46.31
CA VAL A 6 -4.56 40.46 46.66
C VAL A 6 -3.80 39.57 45.63
N LEU A 7 -2.99 40.11 44.71
CA LEU A 7 -1.51 40.33 44.74
C LEU A 7 -0.69 39.01 44.74
N ALA A 8 0.01 38.64 43.66
CA ALA A 8 1.34 39.09 43.20
C ALA A 8 2.51 38.27 43.76
N ALA A 9 3.30 37.65 42.86
CA ALA A 9 4.72 37.37 43.09
C ALA A 9 5.43 37.22 41.72
N LEU A 10 5.92 38.34 41.21
CA LEU A 10 7.03 38.41 40.27
C LEU A 10 8.33 38.25 41.06
N LEU A 11 9.15 37.26 40.73
CA LEU A 11 10.58 37.26 41.05
C LEU A 11 11.37 36.82 39.79
N SER A 12 11.80 37.83 39.04
CA SER A 12 13.20 38.09 38.61
C SER A 12 14.27 37.18 39.26
N LEU A 13 15.42 36.83 38.68
CA LEU A 13 16.20 37.20 37.49
C LEU A 13 17.42 36.24 37.51
N THR A 14 17.95 35.85 36.34
CA THR A 14 19.38 36.00 36.01
C THR A 14 19.67 35.50 34.58
N PRO A 15 20.06 36.38 33.66
CA PRO A 15 20.81 36.00 32.47
C PRO A 15 22.31 36.17 32.76
N LEU A 16 23.05 35.07 32.84
CA LEU A 16 24.50 35.11 32.71
C LEU A 16 24.83 35.10 31.21
N ALA A 17 25.27 36.26 30.72
CA ALA A 17 25.89 36.41 29.43
C ALA A 17 27.37 35.99 29.52
N ALA A 18 27.84 35.19 28.57
CA ALA A 18 29.21 35.29 28.05
C ALA A 18 29.30 34.59 26.69
N ALA A 19 29.78 35.35 25.72
CA ALA A 19 29.94 35.00 24.32
C ALA A 19 30.97 33.88 24.11
N GLY A 20 30.60 32.90 23.28
CA GLY A 20 31.52 32.01 22.58
C GLY A 20 31.16 32.03 21.11
N SER A 21 32.04 32.60 20.28
CA SER A 21 31.96 32.58 18.84
C SER A 21 31.92 31.15 18.33
N GLY A 22 30.84 30.78 17.66
CA GLY A 22 30.75 29.51 16.96
C GLY A 22 29.42 29.48 16.22
N ASN A 23 29.47 29.68 14.91
CA ASN A 23 28.38 29.32 14.01
C ASN A 23 28.15 27.81 14.09
N ALA A 24 27.42 27.37 15.11
CA ALA A 24 26.79 26.07 15.17
C ALA A 24 25.31 26.35 15.28
N ALA A 25 24.67 26.59 14.13
CA ALA A 25 23.24 26.39 14.02
C ALA A 25 22.95 25.00 14.64
N PRO A 26 21.99 24.88 15.58
CA PRO A 26 21.62 23.57 16.07
C PRO A 26 21.19 22.76 14.84
N ARG A 27 22.01 21.75 14.49
CA ARG A 27 21.61 20.75 13.53
C ARG A 27 20.41 20.06 14.16
N THR A 28 19.22 20.47 13.75
CA THR A 28 18.02 19.67 13.90
C THR A 28 18.33 18.34 13.24
N VAL A 29 18.72 17.37 14.06
CA VAL A 29 18.74 15.98 13.67
C VAL A 29 17.28 15.68 13.40
N ALA A 30 16.89 15.67 12.13
CA ALA A 30 15.54 15.26 11.76
C ALA A 30 15.30 13.89 12.41
N PRO A 31 14.26 13.72 13.22
CA PRO A 31 13.92 12.41 13.74
C PRO A 31 13.68 11.50 12.52
N PHE A 32 14.06 10.23 12.67
CA PHE A 32 13.80 9.15 11.71
C PHE A 32 12.56 9.43 10.84
N GLY A 33 12.80 9.59 9.53
CA GLY A 33 11.81 9.70 8.45
C GLY A 33 10.56 10.51 8.77
N ALA A 34 10.49 11.76 8.28
CA ALA A 34 9.20 12.46 8.21
C ALA A 34 8.15 11.55 7.55
N PRO A 35 6.89 11.51 8.04
CA PRO A 35 5.85 10.67 7.47
C PRO A 35 5.81 10.85 5.95
N LYS A 36 5.98 9.76 5.20
CA LYS A 36 5.85 9.83 3.76
C LYS A 36 4.39 10.21 3.48
N ALA A 37 4.18 11.31 2.76
CA ALA A 37 2.84 11.69 2.31
C ALA A 37 2.59 11.10 0.92
N LEU A 38 1.36 10.62 0.69
CA LEU A 38 0.94 10.14 -0.63
C LEU A 38 1.06 11.29 -1.65
N PRO A 39 1.81 11.13 -2.76
CA PRO A 39 1.95 12.19 -3.75
C PRO A 39 0.61 12.59 -4.37
N ALA A 40 0.42 13.89 -4.62
CA ALA A 40 -0.83 14.41 -5.20
C ALA A 40 -1.16 13.87 -6.60
N ASN A 41 -0.17 13.30 -7.30
CA ASN A 41 -0.30 12.64 -8.60
C ASN A 41 -0.31 11.10 -8.51
N ALA A 42 -0.48 10.52 -7.32
CA ALA A 42 -0.58 9.07 -7.16
C ALA A 42 -1.75 8.50 -7.99
N LEU A 43 -1.48 7.35 -8.62
CA LEU A 43 -2.44 6.57 -9.40
C LEU A 43 -3.59 6.07 -8.52
N VAL A 44 -3.23 5.53 -7.36
CA VAL A 44 -4.15 4.99 -6.36
C VAL A 44 -4.32 6.00 -5.25
N ARG A 45 -5.58 6.22 -4.82
CA ARG A 45 -5.95 7.21 -3.80
C ARG A 45 -7.02 6.64 -2.86
N PRO A 46 -7.11 7.16 -1.62
CA PRO A 46 -8.20 6.81 -0.72
C PRO A 46 -9.58 7.07 -1.32
N GLY A 47 -10.56 6.26 -0.93
CA GLY A 47 -11.96 6.38 -1.36
C GLY A 47 -12.25 5.94 -2.79
N GLN A 48 -11.23 5.53 -3.56
CA GLN A 48 -11.44 4.97 -4.90
C GLN A 48 -12.11 3.59 -4.83
N THR A 49 -12.76 3.20 -5.92
CA THR A 49 -13.20 1.81 -6.12
C THR A 49 -12.49 1.25 -7.34
N TRP A 50 -11.84 0.11 -7.17
CA TRP A 50 -11.14 -0.62 -8.23
C TRP A 50 -11.92 -1.87 -8.59
N VAL A 51 -11.94 -2.23 -9.87
CA VAL A 51 -12.57 -3.46 -10.36
C VAL A 51 -11.47 -4.42 -10.76
N MET A 52 -11.38 -5.54 -10.04
CA MET A 52 -10.57 -6.69 -10.36
C MET A 52 -11.37 -7.65 -11.24
N THR A 53 -10.93 -7.86 -12.47
CA THR A 53 -11.46 -8.91 -13.34
C THR A 53 -10.36 -9.88 -13.71
N GLY A 54 -10.70 -11.14 -13.95
CA GLY A 54 -9.70 -12.13 -14.30
C GLY A 54 -10.25 -13.46 -14.73
N THR A 55 -9.33 -14.33 -15.12
CA THR A 55 -9.58 -15.75 -15.39
C THR A 55 -8.61 -16.56 -14.55
N THR A 56 -9.09 -17.47 -13.70
CA THR A 56 -8.27 -18.35 -12.86
C THR A 56 -7.45 -19.31 -13.72
N ALA A 57 -6.46 -19.98 -13.12
CA ALA A 57 -5.71 -21.02 -13.84
C ALA A 57 -6.61 -22.19 -14.30
N GLY A 58 -7.72 -22.45 -13.59
CA GLY A 58 -8.74 -23.43 -13.96
C GLY A 58 -9.71 -22.97 -15.05
N GLY A 59 -9.68 -21.68 -15.42
CA GLY A 59 -10.52 -21.11 -16.47
C GLY A 59 -11.79 -20.38 -15.99
N ASP A 60 -12.01 -20.30 -14.67
CA ASP A 60 -13.14 -19.60 -14.10
C ASP A 60 -12.97 -18.08 -14.21
N ARG A 61 -14.06 -17.36 -14.46
CA ARG A 61 -14.03 -15.90 -14.54
C ARG A 61 -14.40 -15.27 -13.21
N ILE A 62 -13.68 -14.23 -12.85
CA ILE A 62 -13.97 -13.43 -11.65
C ILE A 62 -14.21 -11.96 -12.02
N ASN A 63 -15.03 -11.30 -11.20
CA ASN A 63 -15.25 -9.87 -11.21
C ASN A 63 -15.52 -9.42 -9.77
N ARG A 64 -14.70 -8.50 -9.25
CA ARG A 64 -14.75 -8.02 -7.87
C ARG A 64 -14.54 -6.51 -7.83
N GLU A 65 -15.44 -5.82 -7.14
CA GLU A 65 -15.24 -4.42 -6.77
C GLU A 65 -14.50 -4.35 -5.44
N LEU A 66 -13.43 -3.58 -5.37
CA LEU A 66 -12.58 -3.37 -4.22
C LEU A 66 -12.69 -1.89 -3.83
N LYS A 67 -13.44 -1.62 -2.77
CA LYS A 67 -13.68 -0.25 -2.30
C LYS A 67 -12.62 0.11 -1.27
N LEU A 68 -11.77 1.07 -1.62
CA LEU A 68 -10.74 1.57 -0.73
C LEU A 68 -11.35 2.49 0.32
N SER A 69 -10.85 2.36 1.55
CA SER A 69 -11.15 3.25 2.66
C SER A 69 -10.79 4.69 2.30
N ALA A 70 -11.51 5.66 2.88
CA ALA A 70 -11.18 7.08 2.75
C ALA A 70 -10.05 7.52 3.70
N GLN A 71 -9.57 6.61 4.55
CA GLN A 71 -8.46 6.84 5.47
C GLN A 71 -7.13 7.00 4.71
N ALA A 72 -6.18 7.68 5.34
CA ALA A 72 -4.84 7.83 4.78
C ALA A 72 -4.17 6.44 4.66
N PRO A 73 -3.47 6.15 3.56
CA PRO A 73 -2.75 4.89 3.41
C PRO A 73 -1.50 4.88 4.28
N GLU A 74 -1.05 3.68 4.59
CA GLU A 74 0.22 3.45 5.28
C GLU A 74 1.36 3.29 4.28
N TRP A 75 2.59 3.60 4.70
CA TRP A 75 3.78 3.39 3.89
C TRP A 75 4.67 2.33 4.55
N ASP A 76 4.97 1.27 3.80
CA ASP A 76 6.00 0.28 4.13
C ASP A 76 6.94 0.07 2.93
N ASP A 77 6.69 -0.94 2.11
CA ASP A 77 7.33 -1.19 0.81
C ASP A 77 6.50 -0.67 -0.37
N GLY A 78 5.37 -0.05 -0.07
CA GLY A 78 4.40 0.54 -0.99
C GLY A 78 3.39 1.38 -0.21
N TRP A 79 2.40 1.91 -0.92
CA TRP A 79 1.24 2.53 -0.30
C TRP A 79 0.16 1.49 -0.07
N ASP A 80 -0.12 1.20 1.20
CA ASP A 80 -1.12 0.21 1.59
C ASP A 80 -2.44 0.90 1.93
N PHE A 81 -3.50 0.43 1.27
CA PHE A 81 -4.86 0.90 1.44
C PHE A 81 -5.70 -0.20 2.07
N GLU A 82 -6.42 0.15 3.13
CA GLU A 82 -7.53 -0.67 3.62
C GLU A 82 -8.60 -0.76 2.53
N ALA A 83 -9.04 -1.99 2.19
CA ALA A 83 -10.14 -2.22 1.27
C ALA A 83 -11.20 -3.13 1.91
N ASP A 84 -12.44 -2.99 1.44
CA ASP A 84 -13.61 -3.72 1.97
C ASP A 84 -13.49 -5.26 1.90
N LYS A 85 -12.64 -5.78 1.00
CA LYS A 85 -12.47 -7.22 0.76
C LYS A 85 -11.08 -7.76 1.05
N GLY A 86 -10.14 -6.93 1.48
CA GLY A 86 -8.77 -7.35 1.75
C GLY A 86 -7.75 -6.23 1.63
N LEU A 87 -6.51 -6.61 1.35
CA LEU A 87 -5.40 -5.70 1.07
C LEU A 87 -5.49 -5.12 -0.34
N PHE A 88 -5.16 -3.83 -0.47
CA PHE A 88 -4.82 -3.20 -1.73
C PHE A 88 -3.54 -2.37 -1.56
N SER A 89 -2.46 -2.75 -2.23
CA SER A 89 -1.16 -2.08 -2.17
C SER A 89 -0.74 -1.51 -3.53
N TRP A 90 -0.12 -0.33 -3.52
CA TRP A 90 0.44 0.32 -4.70
C TRP A 90 1.91 0.68 -4.46
N ASN A 91 2.80 0.01 -5.17
CA ASN A 91 4.22 0.34 -5.18
C ASN A 91 4.59 1.12 -6.46
N PRO A 92 4.90 2.43 -6.34
CA PRO A 92 5.26 3.26 -7.50
C PRO A 92 6.65 2.96 -8.09
N GLU A 93 7.56 2.35 -7.33
CA GLU A 93 8.95 2.13 -7.73
C GLU A 93 9.05 0.99 -8.76
N ASN A 94 8.36 -0.12 -8.51
CA ASN A 94 8.28 -1.26 -9.42
C ASN A 94 7.00 -1.28 -10.28
N ARG A 95 6.15 -0.25 -10.13
CA ARG A 95 4.87 -0.11 -10.84
C ARG A 95 3.92 -1.30 -10.63
N LEU A 96 3.90 -1.87 -9.41
CA LEU A 96 3.08 -3.01 -9.05
C LEU A 96 1.87 -2.59 -8.19
N ILE A 97 0.70 -3.14 -8.51
CA ILE A 97 -0.47 -3.16 -7.64
C ILE A 97 -0.70 -4.59 -7.16
N ILE A 98 -0.86 -4.76 -5.86
CA ILE A 98 -1.31 -6.01 -5.23
C ILE A 98 -2.73 -5.77 -4.74
N ALA A 99 -3.69 -6.54 -5.24
CA ALA A 99 -5.09 -6.39 -4.86
C ALA A 99 -5.67 -7.76 -4.51
N THR A 100 -6.35 -7.84 -3.36
CA THR A 100 -6.88 -9.11 -2.84
C THR A 100 -8.37 -9.06 -2.58
N ASP A 101 -9.01 -10.20 -2.77
CA ASP A 101 -10.37 -10.51 -2.33
C ASP A 101 -10.29 -11.72 -1.41
N VAL A 102 -9.98 -11.43 -0.14
CA VAL A 102 -9.84 -12.42 0.94
C VAL A 102 -11.19 -12.63 1.62
N LEU A 103 -11.91 -11.54 1.89
CA LEU A 103 -13.13 -11.59 2.68
C LEU A 103 -14.24 -12.39 1.99
N THR A 104 -14.38 -12.28 0.66
CA THR A 104 -15.35 -13.08 -0.10
C THR A 104 -14.98 -14.56 0.00
N GLY A 105 -13.71 -14.91 -0.23
CA GLY A 105 -13.23 -16.29 -0.12
C GLY A 105 -13.49 -16.91 1.25
N MET A 106 -13.23 -16.16 2.32
CA MET A 106 -13.51 -16.61 3.69
C MET A 106 -15.00 -16.71 4.03
N THR A 107 -15.82 -15.78 3.54
CA THR A 107 -17.25 -15.70 3.90
C THR A 107 -18.09 -16.69 3.11
N ASP A 108 -17.77 -16.87 1.84
CA ASP A 108 -18.55 -17.67 0.91
C ASP A 108 -17.99 -19.10 0.72
N ASP A 109 -16.92 -19.45 1.46
CA ASP A 109 -16.18 -20.70 1.33
C ASP A 109 -15.71 -20.95 -0.12
N THR A 110 -15.11 -19.90 -0.71
CA THR A 110 -14.55 -19.91 -2.06
C THR A 110 -13.06 -19.58 -2.05
N ASP A 111 -12.42 -19.72 -3.21
CA ASP A 111 -11.03 -19.28 -3.38
C ASP A 111 -10.83 -17.81 -2.97
N ILE A 112 -9.72 -17.56 -2.29
CA ILE A 112 -9.15 -16.21 -2.16
C ILE A 112 -8.57 -15.84 -3.52
N HIS A 113 -8.81 -14.61 -3.97
CA HIS A 113 -8.26 -14.11 -5.22
C HIS A 113 -7.23 -13.01 -4.94
N MET A 114 -6.04 -13.14 -5.52
CA MET A 114 -4.98 -12.13 -5.44
C MET A 114 -4.48 -11.78 -6.83
N CYS A 115 -4.63 -10.51 -7.22
CA CYS A 115 -4.07 -9.96 -8.45
C CYS A 115 -2.73 -9.27 -8.14
N LEU A 116 -1.68 -9.72 -8.80
CA LEU A 116 -0.40 -9.02 -8.87
C LEU A 116 -0.33 -8.39 -10.27
N GLY A 117 -0.56 -7.08 -10.34
CA GLY A 117 -0.72 -6.35 -11.59
C GLY A 117 0.34 -5.28 -11.81
N MET A 118 1.03 -5.32 -12.95
CA MET A 118 1.88 -4.20 -13.36
C MET A 118 1.03 -3.10 -14.00
N VAL A 119 1.33 -1.84 -13.67
CA VAL A 119 0.57 -0.69 -14.18
C VAL A 119 0.78 -0.50 -15.68
N GLU A 120 -0.33 -0.50 -16.41
CA GLU A 120 -0.42 -0.25 -17.86
C GLU A 120 -1.49 0.83 -18.10
N GLY A 121 -1.06 2.00 -18.58
CA GLY A 121 -1.96 3.15 -18.75
C GLY A 121 -2.54 3.64 -17.43
N THR A 122 -3.87 3.63 -17.30
CA THR A 122 -4.61 4.05 -16.09
C THR A 122 -5.06 2.88 -15.22
N GLY A 123 -4.63 1.65 -15.54
CA GLY A 123 -4.99 0.45 -14.80
C GLY A 123 -3.75 -0.43 -14.57
N ALA A 124 -3.99 -1.70 -14.25
CA ALA A 124 -2.94 -2.71 -14.16
C ALA A 124 -3.38 -4.04 -14.75
N ARG A 125 -2.41 -4.85 -15.15
CA ARG A 125 -2.61 -6.20 -15.68
C ARG A 125 -1.53 -7.13 -15.14
N GLY A 126 -1.86 -8.39 -14.91
CA GLY A 126 -0.86 -9.36 -14.49
C GLY A 126 -1.45 -10.72 -14.15
N VAL A 127 -0.95 -11.30 -13.07
CA VAL A 127 -1.27 -12.67 -12.66
C VAL A 127 -2.36 -12.71 -11.60
N LEU A 128 -3.29 -13.64 -11.78
CA LEU A 128 -4.30 -13.96 -10.79
C LEU A 128 -3.89 -15.24 -10.06
N LEU A 129 -3.67 -15.15 -8.76
CA LEU A 129 -3.57 -16.32 -7.89
C LEU A 129 -4.95 -16.61 -7.31
N SER A 130 -5.32 -17.88 -7.23
CA SER A 130 -6.60 -18.31 -6.69
C SER A 130 -6.41 -19.62 -5.93
N GLY A 131 -7.03 -19.71 -4.77
CA GLY A 131 -6.98 -20.88 -3.89
C GLY A 131 -7.21 -20.50 -2.44
N ASP A 132 -7.04 -21.45 -1.54
CA ASP A 132 -6.98 -21.19 -0.10
C ASP A 132 -5.68 -20.46 0.30
N LEU A 133 -5.61 -20.05 1.57
CA LEU A 133 -4.44 -19.32 2.08
C LEU A 133 -3.16 -20.14 1.99
N ASP A 134 -3.23 -21.46 2.24
CA ASP A 134 -2.08 -22.37 2.16
C ASP A 134 -1.53 -22.47 0.74
N THR A 135 -2.42 -22.54 -0.26
CA THR A 135 -2.08 -22.53 -1.68
C THR A 135 -1.39 -21.22 -2.06
N ILE A 136 -1.95 -20.08 -1.66
CA ILE A 136 -1.35 -18.77 -1.92
C ILE A 136 0.03 -18.65 -1.27
N GLN A 137 0.16 -19.08 0.00
CA GLN A 137 1.44 -19.07 0.72
C GLN A 137 2.48 -19.97 0.04
N SER A 138 2.07 -21.12 -0.50
CA SER A 138 2.95 -22.03 -1.23
C SER A 138 3.54 -21.40 -2.51
N TYR A 139 2.92 -20.34 -3.05
CA TYR A 139 3.39 -19.63 -4.22
C TYR A 139 4.40 -18.54 -3.91
N ILE A 140 4.45 -18.01 -2.67
CA ILE A 140 5.34 -16.89 -2.30
C ILE A 140 6.80 -17.19 -2.66
N PRO A 141 7.40 -18.34 -2.25
CA PRO A 141 8.79 -18.63 -2.61
C PRO A 141 9.04 -18.78 -4.12
N LYS A 142 8.01 -19.19 -4.88
CA LYS A 142 8.09 -19.33 -6.34
C LYS A 142 8.00 -17.97 -7.03
N LEU A 143 7.18 -17.07 -6.51
CA LEU A 143 7.08 -15.69 -6.98
C LEU A 143 8.40 -14.96 -6.73
N ASP A 144 8.98 -15.10 -5.53
CA ASP A 144 10.29 -14.54 -5.18
C ASP A 144 11.43 -15.12 -6.02
N ALA A 145 11.30 -16.37 -6.51
CA ALA A 145 12.24 -16.94 -7.46
C ALA A 145 11.98 -16.50 -8.91
N ALA A 146 10.74 -16.12 -9.23
CA ALA A 146 10.35 -15.62 -10.54
C ALA A 146 10.73 -14.14 -10.75
N THR A 147 11.05 -13.42 -9.67
CA THR A 147 11.32 -11.97 -9.65
C THR A 147 12.72 -11.61 -10.14
N GLY A 148 12.99 -11.91 -11.42
CA GLY A 148 13.67 -10.88 -12.21
C GLY A 148 12.88 -9.57 -12.14
N GLU A 149 13.40 -8.43 -12.59
CA GLU A 149 12.60 -7.20 -12.72
C GLU A 149 11.82 -7.26 -14.05
N PRO A 150 10.55 -7.74 -14.09
CA PRO A 150 9.81 -7.77 -15.34
C PRO A 150 9.59 -6.34 -15.83
N ARG A 151 9.76 -6.13 -17.14
CA ARG A 151 9.60 -4.78 -17.72
C ARG A 151 8.14 -4.44 -18.02
N ASN A 152 7.29 -5.46 -18.11
CA ASN A 152 5.87 -5.35 -18.46
C ASN A 152 5.08 -6.58 -17.96
N ALA A 153 3.75 -6.49 -18.02
CA ALA A 153 2.87 -7.53 -17.48
C ALA A 153 3.01 -8.88 -18.20
N ASP A 154 3.32 -8.90 -19.51
CA ASP A 154 3.51 -10.16 -20.24
C ASP A 154 4.76 -10.90 -19.76
N GLU A 155 5.88 -10.19 -19.59
CA GLU A 155 7.10 -10.76 -19.01
C GLU A 155 6.85 -11.29 -17.59
N PHE A 156 6.09 -10.56 -16.79
CA PHE A 156 5.73 -11.00 -15.43
C PHE A 156 4.89 -12.28 -15.45
N VAL A 157 3.84 -12.34 -16.27
CA VAL A 157 2.99 -13.54 -16.41
C VAL A 157 3.81 -14.75 -16.86
N GLN A 158 4.73 -14.58 -17.80
CA GLN A 158 5.59 -15.67 -18.28
C GLN A 158 6.57 -16.14 -17.19
N ALA A 159 7.17 -15.22 -16.44
CA ALA A 159 8.09 -15.54 -15.35
C ALA A 159 7.39 -16.38 -14.26
N VAL A 160 6.20 -15.95 -13.83
CA VAL A 160 5.39 -16.65 -12.81
C VAL A 160 4.99 -18.05 -13.27
N ARG A 161 4.56 -18.20 -14.54
CA ARG A 161 4.26 -19.52 -15.11
C ARG A 161 5.48 -20.43 -15.18
N LYS A 162 6.64 -19.89 -15.58
CA LYS A 162 7.90 -20.64 -15.64
C LYS A 162 8.35 -21.12 -14.25
N ALA A 163 8.02 -20.37 -13.20
CA ALA A 163 8.28 -20.77 -11.82
C ALA A 163 7.31 -21.85 -11.29
N GLY A 164 6.39 -22.36 -12.12
CA GLY A 164 5.49 -23.45 -11.73
C GLY A 164 4.37 -23.01 -10.77
N VAL A 165 3.95 -21.75 -10.88
CA VAL A 165 2.76 -21.22 -10.21
C VAL A 165 1.55 -21.40 -11.14
N ALA A 166 0.47 -21.98 -10.63
CA ALA A 166 -0.79 -22.08 -11.35
C ALA A 166 -1.51 -20.73 -11.33
N ALA A 167 -1.01 -19.80 -12.14
CA ALA A 167 -1.51 -18.43 -12.22
C ALA A 167 -2.48 -18.25 -13.41
N GLY A 168 -3.63 -17.68 -13.10
CA GLY A 168 -4.52 -17.07 -14.07
C GLY A 168 -4.03 -15.69 -14.54
N THR A 169 -4.92 -14.93 -15.16
CA THR A 169 -4.67 -13.52 -15.54
C THR A 169 -5.67 -12.60 -14.87
N CYS A 170 -5.23 -11.40 -14.51
CA CYS A 170 -6.10 -10.36 -13.97
C CYS A 170 -5.88 -9.00 -14.64
N THR A 171 -6.89 -8.15 -14.52
CA THR A 171 -6.81 -6.71 -14.75
C THR A 171 -7.43 -5.96 -13.59
N LEU A 172 -6.88 -4.78 -13.29
CA LEU A 172 -7.39 -3.83 -12.31
C LEU A 172 -7.69 -2.53 -13.02
N THR A 173 -8.92 -2.06 -12.89
CA THR A 173 -9.37 -0.80 -13.51
C THR A 173 -10.08 0.07 -12.50
N LEU A 174 -9.84 1.37 -12.54
CA LEU A 174 -10.56 2.33 -11.70
C LEU A 174 -12.03 2.40 -12.16
N LYS A 175 -12.96 2.20 -11.22
CA LYS A 175 -14.39 2.41 -11.45
C LYS A 175 -14.65 3.92 -11.57
N ARG A 176 -15.28 4.33 -12.68
CA ARG A 176 -15.64 5.73 -12.95
C ARG A 176 -16.92 6.14 -12.23
#